data_AF-A0A7I7STI3-F1
#
_entry.id   AF-A0A7I7STI3-F1
#
_cell.length_a   1.000
_cell.length_b   1.000
_cell.length_c   1.000
_cell.angle_alpha   90.00
_cell.angle_beta   90.00
_cell.angle_gamma   90.00
#
_symmetry.space_group_name_H-M   'P 1'
#
loop_
_entity.id
_entity.type
_entity.pdbx_description
1 polymer ?
#
loop_
_entity_poly.entity_id
_entity_poly.type
_entity_poly.pdbx_seq_one_letter_code
_entity_poly.pdbx_strand_id
1 'polypeptide(L)' 'MNGYYKAELIYGPARSGPWKTVEDVELATLSWVFWHNTNRLHGYLNDVPPAEFEATFYDAQRSDQHLVEIQ' A
#
# COMPACT_ATOMS: atom_id res chain seq x y z
N MET A 1 -8.40 -0.74 -5.11
CA MET A 1 -7.70 -1.57 -4.10
C MET A 1 -8.29 -2.98 -3.96
N ASN A 2 -9.59 -3.14 -3.68
CA ASN A 2 -10.22 -4.46 -3.47
C ASN A 2 -10.07 -5.44 -4.65
N GLY A 3 -10.02 -4.94 -5.89
CA GLY A 3 -9.82 -5.78 -7.09
C GLY A 3 -8.46 -6.48 -7.13
N TYR A 4 -7.35 -5.74 -6.95
CA TYR A 4 -6.00 -6.31 -6.94
C TYR A 4 -5.79 -7.27 -5.77
N TYR A 5 -6.26 -6.90 -4.57
CA TYR A 5 -6.20 -7.76 -3.41
C TYR A 5 -6.83 -9.14 -3.68
N LYS A 6 -8.05 -9.18 -4.21
CA LYS A 6 -8.72 -10.44 -4.54
C LYS A 6 -8.01 -11.19 -5.66
N ALA A 7 -7.60 -10.49 -6.72
CA ALA A 7 -6.99 -11.09 -7.90
C ALA A 7 -5.59 -11.64 -7.65
N GLU A 8 -4.80 -11.04 -6.76
CA GLU A 8 -3.40 -11.42 -6.50
C GLU A 8 -3.27 -12.33 -5.29
N LEU A 9 -3.95 -12.01 -4.18
CA LEU A 9 -3.84 -12.73 -2.92
C LEU A 9 -4.88 -13.83 -2.78
N ILE A 10 -6.16 -13.54 -2.99
CA ILE A 10 -7.23 -14.50 -2.69
C ILE A 10 -7.36 -15.58 -3.77
N TYR A 11 -7.27 -15.18 -5.04
CA TYR A 11 -7.39 -16.07 -6.19
C TYR A 11 -6.09 -16.22 -6.99
N GLY A 12 -5.11 -15.37 -6.71
CA GLY A 12 -3.97 -15.14 -7.57
C GLY A 12 -2.72 -15.95 -7.25
N PRO A 13 -1.61 -15.61 -7.92
CA PRO A 13 -0.36 -16.36 -7.85
C PRO A 13 0.32 -16.28 -6.47
N ALA A 14 -0.01 -15.30 -5.63
CA ALA A 14 0.54 -15.21 -4.28
C ALA A 14 -0.04 -16.30 -3.34
N ARG A 15 -1.13 -16.95 -3.74
CA ARG A 15 -1.74 -18.04 -2.97
C ARG A 15 -1.00 -19.35 -3.21
N SER A 16 -0.34 -19.86 -2.19
CA SER A 16 0.42 -21.13 -2.25
C SER A 16 -0.44 -22.40 -2.14
N GLY A 17 -1.76 -22.27 -1.94
CA GLY A 17 -2.68 -23.40 -1.84
C GLY A 17 -4.02 -23.00 -1.20
N PRO A 18 -4.92 -23.96 -0.91
CA PRO A 18 -6.14 -23.66 -0.17
C PRO A 18 -5.86 -23.01 1.18
N TRP A 19 -6.59 -21.94 1.49
CA TRP A 19 -6.60 -21.37 2.84
C TRP A 19 -7.17 -22.41 3.79
N LYS A 20 -6.45 -22.70 4.87
CA LYS A 20 -6.85 -23.73 5.85
C LYS A 20 -7.57 -23.10 7.03
N THR A 21 -7.16 -21.90 7.40
CA THR A 21 -7.70 -21.14 8.53
C THR A 21 -7.91 -19.67 8.17
N VAL A 22 -8.61 -18.94 9.04
CA VAL A 22 -8.78 -17.48 8.89
C VAL A 22 -7.44 -16.79 9.18
N GLU A 23 -6.70 -17.29 10.15
CA GLU A 23 -5.39 -16.79 10.56
C GLU A 23 -4.38 -16.83 9.41
N ASP A 24 -4.41 -17.88 8.56
CA ASP A 24 -3.58 -17.95 7.35
C ASP A 24 -3.89 -16.80 6.39
N VAL A 25 -5.17 -16.47 6.23
CA VAL A 25 -5.62 -15.37 5.36
C VAL A 25 -5.19 -14.04 5.95
N GLU A 26 -5.38 -13.83 7.25
CA GLU A 26 -5.01 -12.59 7.94
C GLU A 26 -3.50 -12.31 7.82
N LEU A 27 -2.66 -13.31 8.07
CA LEU A 27 -1.21 -13.17 7.94
C LEU A 27 -0.79 -12.86 6.49
N ALA A 28 -1.42 -13.52 5.53
CA ALA A 28 -1.16 -13.26 4.12
C ALA A 28 -1.63 -11.85 3.71
N THR A 29 -2.74 -11.37 4.26
CA THR A 29 -3.26 -10.01 4.05
C THR A 29 -2.31 -8.97 4.61
N LEU A 30 -1.80 -9.16 5.83
CA LEU A 30 -0.80 -8.26 6.41
C LEU A 30 0.45 -8.16 5.53
N SER A 31 0.93 -9.31 5.04
CA SER A 31 2.09 -9.39 4.15
C SER A 31 1.83 -8.68 2.81
N TRP A 32 0.65 -8.89 2.22
CA TRP A 32 0.26 -8.24 0.96
C TRP A 32 0.11 -6.72 1.12
N VAL A 33 -0.49 -6.25 2.21
CA VAL A 33 -0.66 -4.81 2.51
C VAL A 33 0.70 -4.15 2.70
N PHE A 34 1.60 -4.79 3.46
CA PHE A 34 2.96 -4.31 3.63
C PHE A 34 3.65 -4.15 2.27
N TRP A 35 3.73 -5.23 1.48
CA TRP A 35 4.34 -5.20 0.15
C TRP A 35 3.69 -4.14 -0.76
N HIS A 36 2.36 -4.05 -0.78
CA HIS A 36 1.64 -3.08 -1.59
C HIS A 36 2.04 -1.64 -1.24
N ASN A 37 2.22 -1.33 0.04
CA ASN A 37 2.52 0.03 0.47
C ASN A 37 4.00 0.39 0.40
N THR A 38 4.90 -0.56 0.62
CA THR A 38 6.34 -0.29 0.75
C THR A 38 7.18 -0.70 -0.45
N ASN A 39 6.66 -1.55 -1.34
CA ASN A 39 7.47 -2.15 -2.40
C ASN A 39 6.80 -2.14 -3.79
N ARG A 40 5.47 -2.09 -3.86
CA ARG A 40 4.77 -2.08 -5.14
C ARG A 40 4.96 -0.73 -5.82
N LEU A 41 5.53 -0.75 -7.02
CA LEU A 41 5.65 0.46 -7.84
C LEU A 41 4.33 0.74 -8.56
N HIS A 42 3.96 2.02 -8.62
CA HIS A 42 2.75 2.46 -9.31
C HIS A 42 3.11 3.50 -10.37
N GLY A 43 2.89 3.19 -11.65
CA GLY A 43 3.16 4.14 -12.74
C GLY A 43 2.38 5.45 -12.64
N TYR A 44 1.19 5.45 -12.01
CA TYR A 44 0.46 6.68 -11.71
C TYR A 44 1.17 7.56 -10.67
N LEU A 45 1.95 6.96 -9.78
CA LEU A 45 2.74 7.64 -8.75
C LEU A 45 4.18 7.91 -9.21
N ASN A 46 4.46 7.89 -10.52
CA ASN A 46 5.82 7.97 -11.08
C ASN A 46 6.73 6.81 -10.63
N ASP A 47 6.18 5.60 -10.57
CA ASP A 47 6.91 4.38 -10.23
C ASP A 47 7.55 4.39 -8.83
N VAL A 48 6.92 5.06 -7.86
CA VAL A 48 7.29 4.96 -6.44
C VAL A 48 6.23 4.19 -5.63
N PRO A 49 6.60 3.61 -4.47
CA PRO A 49 5.65 3.00 -3.56
C PRO A 49 4.65 4.00 -2.96
N PRO A 50 3.42 3.58 -2.63
CA PRO A 50 2.42 4.46 -2.03
C PRO A 50 2.91 5.16 -0.76
N ALA A 51 3.63 4.46 0.12
CA ALA A 51 4.13 5.05 1.36
C ALA A 51 5.15 6.18 1.10
N GLU A 52 5.99 6.06 0.08
CA GLU A 52 6.95 7.09 -0.31
C GLU A 52 6.25 8.32 -0.92
N PHE A 53 5.26 8.06 -1.77
CA PHE A 53 4.43 9.12 -2.34
C PHE A 53 3.68 9.89 -1.25
N GLU A 54 3.04 9.19 -0.32
CA GLU A 54 2.31 9.79 0.80
C GLU A 54 3.23 10.60 1.71
N ALA A 55 4.41 10.07 2.06
CA ALA A 55 5.39 10.80 2.88
C ALA A 55 5.77 12.15 2.24
N THR A 56 6.07 12.12 0.93
CA THR A 56 6.41 13.34 0.17
C THR A 56 5.24 14.33 0.14
N PHE A 57 4.03 13.83 -0.07
CA PHE A 57 2.82 14.66 -0.10
C PHE A 57 2.55 15.35 1.26
N TYR A 58 2.63 14.61 2.37
CA TYR A 58 2.40 15.16 3.70
C TYR A 58 3.51 16.11 4.16
N ASP A 59 4.77 15.87 3.77
CA ASP A 59 5.86 16.80 4.07
C ASP A 59 5.70 18.14 3.32
N ALA A 60 5.24 18.09 2.07
CA ALA A 60 4.90 19.29 1.31
C ALA A 60 3.73 20.05 1.95
N GLN A 61 2.65 19.35 2.31
CA GLN A 61 1.50 19.96 2.99
C GLN A 61 1.88 20.60 4.34
N ARG A 62 2.71 19.93 5.14
CA ARG A 62 3.18 20.49 6.43
C ARG A 62 3.99 21.78 6.22
N SER A 63 4.81 21.80 5.17
CA SER A 63 5.62 22.98 4.83
C SER A 63 4.74 24.16 4.40
N ASP A 64 3.70 23.91 3.60
CA ASP A 64 2.74 24.93 3.19
C ASP A 64 1.91 25.46 4.37
N GLN A 65 1.46 24.59 5.28
CA GLN A 65 0.75 25.00 6.49
C GLN A 65 1.61 25.92 7.37
N HIS A 66 2.89 25.59 7.54
CA HIS A 66 3.82 26.42 8.29
C HIS A 66 4.03 27.80 7.64
N LEU A 67 3.96 27.92 6.31
CA LEU A 67 4.08 29.21 5.63
C LEU A 67 2.82 30.08 5.75
N VAL A 68 1.63 29.48 5.87
CA VAL A 68 0.35 30.20 6.02
C VAL A 68 0.16 30.72 7.45
N GLU A 69 0.69 30.03 8.47
CA GLU A 69 0.58 30.44 9.88
C GLU A 69 1.52 31.59 10.29
N ILE A 70 2.47 31.98 9.43
CA ILE A 70 3.43 33.06 9.70
C ILE A 70 2.97 34.41 9.09
N GLN A 71 1.73 34.51 8.57
CA GLN A 71 1.14 35.75 8.05
C GLN A 71 0.12 36.39 8.98
#